data_AF-A0AAE1YH19-F1
#
_entry.id   AF-A0AAE1YH19-F1
#
_cell.length_a   1.000
_cell.length_b   1.000
_cell.length_c   1.000
_cell.angle_alpha   90.00
_cell.angle_beta   90.00
_cell.angle_gamma   90.00
#
_symmetry.space_group_name_H-M   'P 1'
#
loop_
_entity.id
_entity.type
_entity.pdbx_description
1 polymer ?
#
loop_
_entity_poly.entity_id
_entity_poly.type
_entity_poly.pdbx_seq_one_letter_code
_entity_poly.pdbx_strand_id
1 'polypeptide(L)'
;MLSATLTLCSTSSPPARNFTLLKPSKNFKLRNPVSLFERRPKAVAFSIDEQEKRFDPSLFAARAPGLGTHRKFISTTTAATSGGGGSVSELDDNVRRLLQALLWIAESVYIIWLFLLPYAPGDPVWAISSETINSLIGLSLNFFFILPLLNSVGIHLIEAPVLHPMSEGLFNFVIGWTFMFAPLLYTDRRRDRYKGSLDVLWGFQMFLTNTFLIPYMAIRLNEADGEYTPSKTSQLGSVMKNGAPVVGLIGGLACLISILWALFGRGDGNYGDLPERWQFLLSYLGSERLAYAFIWDIFLYIIFQPWLIGDNLQNIQKDKVAVVNYLRFVPVVGLIAYCLCLDADYEK
;
A
#
# COMPACT_ATOMS: atom_id res chain seq x y z
N MET A 1 66.19 5.24 -18.85
CA MET A 1 66.32 5.44 -20.32
C MET A 1 65.22 4.65 -20.99
N LEU A 2 64.42 5.33 -21.81
CA LEU A 2 63.23 4.84 -22.49
C LEU A 2 63.55 3.86 -23.63
N SER A 3 62.66 2.89 -23.85
CA SER A 3 62.11 2.65 -25.19
C SER A 3 60.76 1.97 -25.11
N ALA A 4 59.75 2.69 -25.58
CA ALA A 4 58.41 2.22 -25.82
C ALA A 4 58.35 1.48 -27.16
N THR A 5 57.46 0.49 -27.25
CA THR A 5 56.99 -0.03 -28.54
C THR A 5 55.47 -0.06 -28.48
N LEU A 6 54.87 0.89 -29.20
CA LEU A 6 53.44 0.95 -29.53
C LEU A 6 53.18 0.01 -30.70
N THR A 7 52.11 -0.76 -30.65
CA THR A 7 51.52 -1.40 -31.83
C THR A 7 50.03 -1.10 -31.86
N LEU A 8 49.60 -0.56 -32.99
CA LEU A 8 48.29 0.01 -33.28
C LEU A 8 47.22 -1.06 -33.58
N CYS A 9 45.97 -0.63 -33.36
CA CYS A 9 44.69 -1.29 -33.51
C CYS A 9 44.47 -2.11 -34.79
N SER A 10 43.65 -3.16 -34.68
CA SER A 10 42.65 -3.46 -35.72
C SER A 10 41.33 -3.94 -35.09
N THR A 11 40.30 -3.14 -35.32
CA THR A 11 38.88 -3.33 -35.02
C THR A 11 38.29 -4.44 -35.90
N SER A 12 37.71 -5.48 -35.29
CA SER A 12 36.85 -6.42 -36.00
C SER A 12 35.38 -6.15 -35.67
N SER A 13 34.68 -5.59 -36.66
CA SER A 13 33.22 -5.40 -36.63
C SER A 13 32.50 -6.72 -36.89
N PRO A 14 31.39 -7.04 -36.18
CA PRO A 14 30.50 -8.12 -36.57
C PRO A 14 29.51 -7.66 -37.67
N PRO A 15 28.94 -8.59 -38.46
CA PRO A 15 28.29 -8.28 -39.73
C PRO A 15 26.88 -7.68 -39.58
N ALA A 16 26.58 -6.72 -40.45
CA ALA A 16 25.27 -6.12 -40.63
C ALA A 16 24.24 -7.17 -41.09
N ARG A 17 23.17 -7.36 -40.32
CA ARG A 17 21.97 -8.07 -40.76
C ARG A 17 21.04 -7.10 -41.49
N ASN A 18 20.85 -7.36 -42.78
CA ASN A 18 19.85 -6.71 -43.62
C ASN A 18 18.44 -7.07 -43.12
N PHE A 19 17.70 -6.08 -42.63
CA PHE A 19 16.26 -6.20 -42.39
C PHE A 19 15.51 -5.66 -43.61
N THR A 20 14.95 -6.58 -44.39
CA THR A 20 14.01 -6.28 -45.47
C THR A 20 12.67 -5.90 -44.86
N LEU A 21 12.23 -4.68 -45.15
CA LEU A 21 11.01 -4.06 -44.65
C LEU A 21 9.77 -4.70 -45.31
N LEU A 22 9.03 -5.53 -44.58
CA LEU A 22 7.73 -6.05 -45.01
C LEU A 22 6.63 -5.02 -44.73
N LYS A 23 5.97 -4.58 -45.79
CA LYS A 23 4.82 -3.65 -45.81
C LYS A 23 3.63 -4.17 -44.98
N PRO A 24 2.84 -3.28 -44.35
CA PRO A 24 1.61 -3.67 -43.67
C PRO A 24 0.46 -3.84 -44.68
N SER A 25 -0.19 -5.00 -44.64
CA SER A 25 -1.44 -5.25 -45.34
C SER A 25 -2.59 -4.58 -44.58
N LYS A 26 -3.24 -3.62 -45.25
CA LYS A 26 -4.54 -3.06 -44.86
C LYS A 26 -5.64 -4.04 -45.24
N ASN A 27 -6.71 -4.02 -44.45
CA ASN A 27 -8.10 -4.41 -44.73
C ASN A 27 -8.59 -5.54 -43.82
N PHE A 28 -9.36 -5.19 -42.80
CA PHE A 28 -10.67 -5.81 -42.59
C PHE A 28 -11.57 -4.84 -41.81
N LYS A 29 -12.62 -4.36 -42.48
CA LYS A 29 -13.75 -3.62 -41.94
C LYS A 29 -14.99 -4.48 -42.14
N LEU A 30 -16.04 -4.14 -41.38
CA LEU A 30 -17.43 -4.66 -41.40
C LEU A 30 -17.62 -5.99 -40.64
N ARG A 31 -18.67 -6.21 -39.84
CA ARG A 31 -19.99 -5.57 -39.76
C ARG A 31 -20.69 -6.02 -38.46
N ASN A 32 -21.38 -5.11 -37.77
CA ASN A 32 -22.45 -5.48 -36.83
C ASN A 32 -23.68 -6.03 -37.58
N PRO A 33 -24.46 -6.91 -36.96
CA PRO A 33 -25.92 -6.77 -36.98
C PRO A 33 -26.47 -6.83 -35.54
N VAL A 34 -27.17 -5.79 -35.09
CA VAL A 34 -28.64 -5.66 -35.12
C VAL A 34 -29.35 -6.60 -34.13
N SER A 35 -29.94 -5.92 -33.14
CA SER A 35 -30.98 -6.31 -32.20
C SER A 35 -32.19 -7.01 -32.85
N LEU A 36 -32.78 -7.97 -32.14
CA LEU A 36 -34.24 -8.23 -32.09
C LEU A 36 -34.49 -9.41 -31.12
N PHE A 37 -35.04 -9.15 -29.93
CA PHE A 37 -36.37 -9.67 -29.57
C PHE A 37 -36.82 -9.16 -28.20
N GLU A 38 -37.94 -8.48 -28.26
CA GLU A 38 -38.78 -7.97 -27.19
C GLU A 38 -39.75 -9.07 -26.74
N ARG A 39 -39.89 -9.31 -25.43
CA ARG A 39 -41.15 -9.69 -24.73
C ARG A 39 -40.90 -10.05 -23.25
N ARG A 40 -41.27 -9.14 -22.34
CA ARG A 40 -42.03 -9.46 -21.11
C ARG A 40 -43.52 -9.57 -21.51
N PRO A 41 -44.45 -10.24 -20.78
CA PRO A 41 -44.62 -10.07 -19.32
C PRO A 41 -45.26 -11.24 -18.51
N LYS A 42 -45.49 -10.95 -17.22
CA LYS A 42 -46.39 -11.59 -16.21
C LYS A 42 -45.77 -12.76 -15.43
N ALA A 43 -45.49 -12.59 -14.13
CA ALA A 43 -46.41 -12.56 -13.00
C ALA A 43 -47.11 -13.91 -12.80
N VAL A 44 -46.56 -14.72 -11.89
CA VAL A 44 -47.26 -15.81 -11.21
C VAL A 44 -46.89 -15.69 -9.73
N ALA A 45 -47.89 -15.28 -8.95
CA ALA A 45 -47.92 -15.40 -7.51
C ALA A 45 -48.07 -16.88 -7.15
N PHE A 46 -47.35 -17.35 -6.15
CA PHE A 46 -47.73 -18.54 -5.39
C PHE A 46 -47.92 -18.14 -3.94
N SER A 47 -49.18 -18.13 -3.55
CA SER A 47 -49.65 -18.12 -2.18
C SER A 47 -49.63 -19.58 -1.70
N ILE A 48 -48.99 -19.84 -0.57
CA ILE A 48 -49.37 -20.95 0.30
C ILE A 48 -49.55 -20.33 1.68
N ASP A 49 -50.81 -20.26 2.07
CA ASP A 49 -51.29 -19.99 3.41
C ASP A 49 -51.73 -21.36 3.95
N GLU A 50 -51.23 -21.74 5.12
CA GLU A 50 -52.04 -22.40 6.15
C GLU A 50 -51.26 -22.47 7.47
N GLN A 51 -51.83 -21.80 8.48
CA GLN A 51 -52.17 -22.31 9.82
C GLN A 51 -51.16 -23.21 10.57
N GLU A 52 -50.97 -23.15 11.88
CA GLU A 52 -51.56 -22.43 13.01
C GLU A 52 -50.90 -23.11 14.21
N LYS A 53 -50.40 -22.36 15.20
CA LYS A 53 -50.57 -22.65 16.64
C LYS A 53 -49.84 -21.63 17.50
N ARG A 54 -50.66 -20.78 18.12
CA ARG A 54 -50.36 -20.10 19.38
C ARG A 54 -50.05 -21.15 20.45
N PHE A 55 -49.08 -20.88 21.32
CA PHE A 55 -49.20 -21.12 22.76
C PHE A 55 -48.15 -20.29 23.49
N ASP A 56 -48.64 -19.31 24.24
CA ASP A 56 -47.97 -18.67 25.37
C ASP A 56 -49.00 -18.78 26.51
N PRO A 57 -48.63 -19.31 27.68
CA PRO A 57 -48.69 -18.42 28.83
C PRO A 57 -47.59 -18.63 29.87
N SER A 58 -47.23 -17.48 30.43
CA SER A 58 -46.62 -17.23 31.74
C SER A 58 -47.10 -18.13 32.89
N LEU A 59 -46.15 -18.54 33.76
CA LEU A 59 -46.17 -18.42 35.23
C LEU A 59 -45.16 -19.39 35.85
N PHE A 60 -44.10 -18.88 36.45
CA PHE A 60 -43.74 -19.20 37.84
C PHE A 60 -42.87 -18.08 38.40
N ALA A 61 -43.43 -17.39 39.37
CA ALA A 61 -42.76 -16.41 40.22
C ALA A 61 -42.20 -17.13 41.46
N ALA A 62 -40.98 -16.77 41.88
CA ALA A 62 -40.57 -16.77 43.28
C ALA A 62 -39.40 -15.80 43.52
N ARG A 63 -39.63 -14.87 44.46
CA ARG A 63 -38.75 -13.84 45.05
C ARG A 63 -37.52 -14.45 45.75
N ALA A 64 -36.29 -13.95 45.52
CA ALA A 64 -35.53 -12.87 46.25
C ALA A 64 -34.87 -13.34 47.57
N PRO A 65 -33.87 -12.63 48.19
CA PRO A 65 -32.97 -11.57 47.71
C PRO A 65 -31.46 -11.75 48.06
N GLY A 66 -30.60 -10.92 47.45
CA GLY A 66 -29.47 -10.27 48.15
C GLY A 66 -28.09 -10.95 48.16
N LEU A 67 -27.16 -10.45 47.35
CA LEU A 67 -25.93 -9.81 47.84
C LEU A 67 -25.24 -9.08 46.66
N GLY A 68 -25.12 -7.76 46.78
CA GLY A 68 -24.42 -6.94 45.82
C GLY A 68 -22.90 -7.01 45.99
N THR A 69 -22.18 -6.98 44.88
CA THR A 69 -20.82 -6.44 44.83
C THR A 69 -20.76 -5.43 43.70
N HIS A 70 -21.08 -4.20 44.10
CA HIS A 70 -20.97 -2.99 43.34
C HIS A 70 -19.49 -2.57 43.34
N ARG A 71 -18.72 -2.92 42.31
CA ARG A 71 -17.34 -2.42 42.17
C ARG A 71 -17.37 -1.13 41.36
N LYS A 72 -17.57 0.00 42.07
CA LYS A 72 -17.27 1.34 41.56
C LYS A 72 -16.19 1.98 42.44
N PHE A 73 -15.43 2.85 41.78
CA PHE A 73 -14.66 3.97 42.34
C PHE A 73 -13.26 3.69 42.91
N ILE A 74 -12.26 4.05 42.10
CA ILE A 74 -11.38 5.15 42.53
C ILE A 74 -11.75 6.32 41.61
N SER A 75 -12.58 7.23 42.11
CA SER A 75 -12.56 8.60 41.64
C SER A 75 -11.92 9.42 42.73
N THR A 76 -10.82 10.05 42.37
CA THR A 76 -10.19 11.09 43.16
C THR A 76 -11.11 12.31 43.07
N THR A 77 -11.93 12.51 44.09
CA THR A 77 -12.58 13.80 44.32
C THR A 77 -11.57 14.72 44.98
N THR A 78 -10.94 15.61 44.20
CA THR A 78 -10.51 16.90 44.72
C THR A 78 -11.65 17.89 44.50
N ALA A 79 -12.09 18.48 45.61
CA ALA A 79 -13.18 19.43 45.65
C ALA A 79 -12.84 20.72 44.88
N ALA A 80 -13.92 21.36 44.43
CA ALA A 80 -13.99 22.53 43.57
C ALA A 80 -12.99 23.66 43.87
N THR A 81 -12.26 24.04 42.82
CA THR A 81 -12.07 25.46 42.49
C THR A 81 -12.36 25.63 41.00
N SER A 82 -13.17 26.63 40.70
CA SER A 82 -13.66 27.03 39.39
C SER A 82 -12.57 27.17 38.31
N GLY A 83 -12.87 26.71 37.10
CA GLY A 83 -12.19 27.12 35.85
C GLY A 83 -11.12 26.14 35.36
N GLY A 84 -11.51 25.15 34.55
CA GLY A 84 -10.54 24.20 33.98
C GLY A 84 -11.09 23.21 32.95
N GLY A 85 -12.20 23.53 32.27
CA GLY A 85 -12.73 22.67 31.19
C GLY A 85 -11.97 22.77 29.87
N GLY A 86 -11.06 23.74 29.72
CA GLY A 86 -10.31 23.98 28.48
C GLY A 86 -9.05 23.13 28.33
N SER A 87 -8.39 22.73 29.43
CA SER A 87 -6.98 22.29 29.34
C SER A 87 -6.76 20.98 28.59
N VAL A 88 -7.57 19.94 28.79
CA VAL A 88 -7.31 18.63 28.16
C VAL A 88 -7.64 18.63 26.66
N SER A 89 -8.74 19.27 26.26
CA SER A 89 -9.12 19.38 24.84
C SER A 89 -8.17 20.32 24.09
N GLU A 90 -7.83 21.47 24.66
CA GLU A 90 -6.88 22.41 24.05
C GLU A 90 -5.48 21.80 23.93
N LEU A 91 -5.04 21.01 24.91
CA LEU A 91 -3.76 20.30 24.82
C LEU A 91 -3.74 19.27 23.67
N ASP A 92 -4.81 18.48 23.50
CA ASP A 92 -4.91 17.51 22.41
C ASP A 92 -4.99 18.19 21.03
N ASP A 93 -5.72 19.30 20.94
CA ASP A 93 -5.79 20.12 19.72
C ASP A 93 -4.43 20.74 19.37
N ASN A 94 -3.69 21.24 20.36
CA ASN A 94 -2.34 21.78 20.17
C ASN A 94 -1.35 20.70 19.74
N VAL A 95 -1.40 19.50 20.34
CA VAL A 95 -0.55 18.36 19.94
C VAL A 95 -0.89 17.92 18.51
N ARG A 96 -2.18 17.86 18.15
CA ARG A 96 -2.63 17.55 16.79
C ARG A 96 -2.09 18.55 15.77
N ARG A 97 -2.20 19.86 16.05
CA ARG A 97 -1.69 20.93 15.18
C ARG A 97 -0.16 20.90 15.08
N LEU A 98 0.54 20.60 16.17
CA LEU A 98 1.99 20.43 16.18
C LEU A 98 2.42 19.24 15.31
N LEU A 99 1.80 18.07 15.49
CA LEU A 99 2.07 16.89 14.66
C LEU A 99 1.80 17.16 13.18
N GLN A 100 0.69 17.84 12.88
CA GLN A 100 0.36 18.23 11.52
C GLN A 100 1.43 19.18 10.93
N ALA A 101 1.88 20.19 11.68
CA ALA A 101 2.93 21.09 11.23
C ALA A 101 4.26 20.35 11.01
N LEU A 102 4.62 19.43 11.92
CA LEU A 102 5.82 18.60 11.78
C LEU A 102 5.75 17.71 10.53
N LEU A 103 4.60 17.13 10.21
CA LEU A 103 4.42 16.33 9.00
C LEU A 103 4.54 17.17 7.73
N TRP A 104 3.97 18.38 7.69
CA TRP A 104 4.13 19.29 6.53
C TRP A 104 5.56 19.80 6.36
N ILE A 105 6.25 20.08 7.47
CA ILE A 105 7.68 20.42 7.44
C ILE A 105 8.49 19.23 6.94
N ALA A 106 8.22 18.03 7.46
CA ALA A 106 8.89 16.81 7.03
C ALA A 106 8.68 16.56 5.53
N GLU A 107 7.46 16.73 5.02
CA GLU A 107 7.17 16.63 3.58
C GLU A 107 7.92 17.67 2.76
N SER A 108 7.93 18.93 3.21
CA SER A 108 8.61 20.01 2.51
C SER A 108 10.12 19.74 2.45
N VAL A 109 10.71 19.33 3.57
CA VAL A 109 12.12 18.93 3.65
C VAL A 109 12.38 17.73 2.75
N TYR A 110 11.48 16.74 2.77
CA TYR A 110 11.58 15.52 1.96
C TYR A 110 11.60 15.84 0.47
N ILE A 111 10.64 16.62 -0.03
CA ILE A 111 10.57 17.01 -1.45
C ILE A 111 11.81 17.81 -1.85
N ILE A 112 12.19 18.80 -1.05
CA ILE A 112 13.32 19.68 -1.35
C ILE A 112 14.62 18.85 -1.37
N TRP A 113 14.86 18.04 -0.35
CA TRP A 113 16.04 17.20 -0.23
C TRP A 113 16.12 16.17 -1.36
N LEU A 114 15.03 15.44 -1.59
CA LEU A 114 15.06 14.25 -2.42
C LEU A 114 14.75 14.51 -3.89
N PHE A 115 14.02 15.54 -4.27
CA PHE A 115 13.74 15.81 -5.70
C PHE A 115 14.53 16.98 -6.27
N LEU A 116 14.76 18.03 -5.47
CA LEU A 116 15.32 19.29 -5.97
C LEU A 116 16.83 19.41 -5.74
N LEU A 117 17.31 19.02 -4.55
CA LEU A 117 18.70 19.19 -4.19
C LEU A 117 19.61 18.08 -4.75
N PRO A 118 20.84 18.42 -5.18
CA PRO A 118 21.84 17.47 -5.66
C PRO A 118 22.60 16.77 -4.52
N TYR A 119 22.18 16.94 -3.26
CA TYR A 119 22.87 16.36 -2.10
C TYR A 119 22.43 14.92 -1.79
N ALA A 120 21.21 14.54 -2.16
CA ALA A 120 20.78 13.16 -2.07
C ALA A 120 21.51 12.30 -3.12
N PRO A 121 21.83 11.04 -2.82
CA PRO A 121 22.36 10.08 -3.79
C PRO A 121 21.63 10.07 -5.13
N GLY A 122 22.39 10.00 -6.22
CA GLY A 122 21.88 9.96 -7.60
C GLY A 122 21.44 11.31 -8.17
N ASP A 123 21.01 11.31 -9.43
CA ASP A 123 20.68 12.54 -10.16
C ASP A 123 19.34 13.15 -9.68
N PRO A 124 19.26 14.48 -9.45
CA PRO A 124 18.01 15.14 -9.11
C PRO A 124 17.01 15.07 -10.26
N VAL A 125 15.73 15.36 -9.97
CA VAL A 125 14.64 15.14 -10.94
C VAL A 125 14.81 15.94 -12.23
N TRP A 126 15.51 17.08 -12.17
CA TRP A 126 15.77 17.97 -13.30
C TRP A 126 17.02 17.59 -14.12
N ALA A 127 17.84 16.64 -13.63
CA ALA A 127 19.06 16.19 -14.29
C ALA A 127 19.10 14.66 -14.49
N ILE A 128 17.94 14.02 -14.49
CA ILE A 128 17.84 12.56 -14.53
C ILE A 128 18.52 11.97 -15.79
N SER A 129 19.44 11.03 -15.59
CA SER A 129 20.10 10.33 -16.68
C SER A 129 19.15 9.32 -17.37
N SER A 130 19.43 9.01 -18.64
CA SER A 130 18.69 7.99 -19.37
C SER A 130 18.89 6.58 -18.78
N GLU A 131 20.01 6.32 -18.11
CA GLU A 131 20.29 5.06 -17.43
C GLU A 131 19.38 4.83 -16.23
N THR A 132 19.19 5.86 -15.40
CA THR A 132 18.23 5.82 -14.28
C THR A 132 16.80 5.61 -14.78
N ILE A 133 16.40 6.26 -15.88
CA ILE A 133 15.08 6.05 -16.49
C ILE A 133 14.92 4.61 -16.99
N ASN A 134 15.91 4.06 -17.69
CA ASN A 134 15.86 2.69 -18.19
C ASN A 134 15.79 1.68 -17.05
N SER A 135 16.55 1.92 -15.98
CA SER A 135 16.48 1.10 -14.76
C SER A 135 15.09 1.19 -14.13
N LEU A 136 14.53 2.38 -13.97
CA LEU A 136 13.17 2.58 -13.43
C LEU A 136 12.10 1.87 -14.26
N ILE A 137 12.16 1.99 -15.59
CA ILE A 137 11.26 1.29 -16.50
C ILE A 137 11.46 -0.22 -16.38
N GLY A 138 12.70 -0.68 -16.31
CA GLY A 138 13.02 -2.10 -16.13
C GLY A 138 12.42 -2.67 -14.85
N LEU A 139 12.61 -1.97 -13.73
CA LEU A 139 12.03 -2.34 -12.43
C LEU A 139 10.50 -2.36 -12.50
N SER A 140 9.91 -1.35 -13.15
CA SER A 140 8.45 -1.23 -13.32
C SER A 140 7.86 -2.30 -14.23
N LEU A 141 8.59 -2.77 -15.25
CA LEU A 141 8.19 -3.90 -16.08
C LEU A 141 8.19 -5.21 -15.29
N ASN A 142 9.11 -5.34 -14.32
CA ASN A 142 9.19 -6.47 -13.40
C ASN A 142 8.32 -6.31 -12.14
N PHE A 143 7.29 -5.47 -12.22
CA PHE A 143 6.32 -5.24 -11.13
C PHE A 143 5.66 -6.55 -10.66
N PHE A 144 5.68 -6.78 -9.35
CA PHE A 144 5.28 -8.02 -8.67
C PHE A 144 5.84 -9.31 -9.25
N PHE A 145 6.99 -9.23 -9.94
CA PHE A 145 7.56 -10.35 -10.69
C PHE A 145 6.62 -10.94 -11.75
N ILE A 146 5.54 -10.24 -12.12
CA ILE A 146 4.51 -10.77 -13.04
C ILE A 146 5.14 -11.09 -14.39
N LEU A 147 5.85 -10.13 -14.98
CA LEU A 147 6.47 -10.33 -16.29
C LEU A 147 7.58 -11.40 -16.27
N PRO A 148 8.53 -11.40 -15.31
CA PRO A 148 9.48 -12.50 -15.16
C PRO A 148 8.82 -13.89 -15.03
N LEU A 149 7.73 -13.99 -14.27
CA LEU A 149 7.00 -15.25 -14.12
C LEU A 149 6.25 -15.67 -15.39
N LEU A 150 5.68 -14.71 -16.13
CA LEU A 150 5.02 -15.01 -17.41
C LEU A 150 6.02 -15.49 -18.47
N ASN A 151 7.20 -14.88 -18.54
CA ASN A 151 8.26 -15.34 -19.44
C ASN A 151 8.80 -16.71 -19.02
N SER A 152 8.90 -17.03 -17.72
CA SER A 152 9.37 -18.34 -17.27
C SER A 152 8.42 -19.49 -17.63
N VAL A 153 7.11 -19.22 -17.75
CA VAL A 153 6.11 -20.19 -18.22
C VAL A 153 5.91 -20.18 -19.75
N GLY A 154 6.75 -19.47 -20.50
CA GLY A 154 6.77 -19.47 -21.96
C GLY A 154 5.87 -18.44 -22.64
N ILE A 155 5.31 -17.47 -21.91
CA ILE A 155 4.53 -16.36 -22.48
C ILE A 155 5.46 -15.16 -22.69
N HIS A 156 6.00 -15.04 -23.90
CA HIS A 156 6.97 -14.01 -24.31
C HIS A 156 6.31 -12.88 -25.13
N LEU A 157 5.31 -12.19 -24.57
CA LEU A 157 4.74 -11.00 -25.22
C LEU A 157 5.73 -9.82 -25.22
N ILE A 158 6.45 -9.66 -24.11
CA ILE A 158 7.53 -8.71 -23.88
C ILE A 158 8.59 -9.46 -23.07
N GLU A 159 9.87 -9.28 -23.40
CA GLU A 159 10.97 -9.85 -22.64
C GLU A 159 11.20 -9.07 -21.34
N ALA A 160 11.26 -9.79 -20.23
CA ALA A 160 11.49 -9.26 -18.90
C ALA A 160 12.92 -8.68 -18.83
N PRO A 161 13.08 -7.39 -18.51
CA PRO A 161 14.39 -6.79 -18.31
C PRO A 161 15.17 -7.57 -17.24
N VAL A 162 16.43 -7.87 -17.52
CA VAL A 162 17.29 -8.59 -16.58
C VAL A 162 17.99 -7.57 -15.69
N LEU A 163 17.63 -7.54 -14.41
CA LEU A 163 18.17 -6.62 -13.42
C LEU A 163 18.85 -7.37 -12.27
N HIS A 164 19.59 -6.65 -11.44
CA HIS A 164 20.24 -7.25 -10.29
C HIS A 164 19.18 -7.75 -9.29
N PRO A 165 19.25 -9.00 -8.78
CA PRO A 165 18.21 -9.55 -7.89
C PRO A 165 17.93 -8.68 -6.65
N MET A 166 18.96 -8.04 -6.08
CA MET A 166 18.81 -7.11 -4.95
C MET A 166 17.97 -5.88 -5.27
N SER A 167 18.10 -5.27 -6.47
CA SER A 167 17.33 -4.07 -6.82
C SER A 167 15.87 -4.43 -7.13
N GLU A 168 15.63 -5.53 -7.83
CA GLU A 168 14.27 -6.05 -8.06
C GLU A 168 13.58 -6.47 -6.76
N GLY A 169 14.32 -7.12 -5.86
CA GLY A 169 13.84 -7.50 -4.53
C GLY A 169 13.48 -6.27 -3.70
N LEU A 170 14.37 -5.28 -3.61
CA LEU A 170 14.07 -4.04 -2.87
C LEU A 170 12.82 -3.33 -3.40
N PHE A 171 12.73 -3.19 -4.73
CA PHE A 171 11.59 -2.56 -5.40
C PHE A 171 10.28 -3.27 -5.09
N ASN A 172 10.21 -4.58 -5.36
CA ASN A 172 8.98 -5.35 -5.16
C ASN A 172 8.63 -5.50 -3.68
N PHE A 173 9.62 -5.46 -2.78
CA PHE A 173 9.39 -5.44 -1.35
C PHE A 173 8.66 -4.16 -0.92
N VAL A 174 9.15 -2.99 -1.33
CA VAL A 174 8.51 -1.71 -1.00
C VAL A 174 7.12 -1.65 -1.62
N ILE A 175 6.98 -1.98 -2.90
CA ILE A 175 5.69 -1.99 -3.60
C ILE A 175 4.68 -2.96 -2.97
N GLY A 176 5.11 -4.15 -2.57
CA GLY A 176 4.26 -5.10 -1.85
C GLY A 176 3.77 -4.57 -0.51
N TRP A 177 4.64 -3.84 0.19
CA TRP A 177 4.27 -3.13 1.41
C TRP A 177 3.25 -2.03 1.10
N THR A 178 3.53 -1.17 0.12
CA THR A 178 2.65 -0.08 -0.34
C THR A 178 1.26 -0.59 -0.73
N PHE A 179 1.21 -1.72 -1.44
CA PHE A 179 -0.03 -2.33 -1.90
C PHE A 179 -0.95 -2.69 -0.72
N MET A 180 -0.40 -3.18 0.39
CA MET A 180 -1.17 -3.50 1.60
C MET A 180 -1.65 -2.27 2.38
N PHE A 181 -1.15 -1.06 2.08
CA PHE A 181 -1.73 0.16 2.66
C PHE A 181 -3.10 0.49 2.06
N ALA A 182 -3.48 -0.05 0.89
CA ALA A 182 -4.77 0.28 0.27
C ALA A 182 -5.94 -0.03 1.21
N PRO A 183 -6.14 -1.27 1.70
CA PRO A 183 -7.24 -1.58 2.61
C PRO A 183 -7.23 -0.70 3.85
N LEU A 184 -6.05 -0.44 4.42
CA LEU A 184 -5.88 0.40 5.61
C LEU A 184 -6.25 1.87 5.39
N LEU A 185 -5.91 2.44 4.23
CA LEU A 185 -6.30 3.81 3.85
C LEU A 185 -7.81 3.89 3.62
N TYR A 186 -8.39 2.90 2.92
CA TYR A 186 -9.82 2.89 2.66
C TYR A 186 -10.64 2.65 3.91
N THR A 187 -10.14 1.96 4.93
CA THR A 187 -10.85 1.77 6.20
C THR A 187 -10.47 2.78 7.27
N ASP A 188 -9.64 3.77 6.96
CA ASP A 188 -9.25 4.77 7.95
C ASP A 188 -10.46 5.59 8.44
N ARG A 189 -10.69 5.64 9.75
CA ARG A 189 -11.76 6.42 10.39
C ARG A 189 -11.66 7.91 10.06
N ARG A 190 -10.45 8.39 9.82
CA ARG A 190 -10.17 9.80 9.51
C ARG A 190 -10.07 10.06 8.00
N ARG A 191 -10.41 9.07 7.15
CA ARG A 191 -10.32 9.18 5.68
C ARG A 191 -11.14 10.32 5.12
N ASP A 192 -12.31 10.60 5.71
CA ASP A 192 -13.25 11.62 5.22
C ASP A 192 -12.69 13.05 5.34
N ARG A 193 -11.61 13.25 6.11
CA ARG A 193 -10.90 14.54 6.19
C ARG A 193 -10.07 14.82 4.94
N TYR A 194 -9.75 13.78 4.18
CA TYR A 194 -9.11 13.89 2.88
C TYR A 194 -10.19 14.11 1.81
N LYS A 195 -10.29 15.35 1.31
CA LYS A 195 -11.31 15.75 0.31
C LYS A 195 -10.99 15.29 -1.11
N GLY A 196 -9.81 14.75 -1.35
CA GLY A 196 -9.41 14.20 -2.64
C GLY A 196 -9.90 12.76 -2.84
N SER A 197 -9.64 12.22 -4.02
CA SER A 197 -9.90 10.80 -4.29
C SER A 197 -8.81 9.93 -3.65
N LEU A 198 -9.19 9.05 -2.72
CA LEU A 198 -8.27 8.04 -2.17
C LEU A 198 -7.75 7.09 -3.25
N ASP A 199 -8.54 6.82 -4.29
CA ASP A 199 -8.12 6.01 -5.44
C ASP A 199 -6.93 6.65 -6.16
N VAL A 200 -6.99 7.97 -6.33
CA VAL A 200 -5.91 8.75 -6.96
C VAL A 200 -4.70 8.84 -6.04
N LEU A 201 -4.92 9.08 -4.75
CA LEU A 201 -3.85 9.11 -3.75
C LEU A 201 -3.11 7.77 -3.70
N TRP A 202 -3.83 6.66 -3.59
CA TRP A 202 -3.25 5.33 -3.57
C TRP A 202 -2.61 4.96 -4.92
N GLY A 203 -3.22 5.35 -6.04
CA GLY A 203 -2.64 5.15 -7.37
C GLY A 203 -1.28 5.84 -7.50
N PHE A 204 -1.16 7.10 -7.06
CA PHE A 204 0.12 7.80 -7.04
C PHE A 204 1.08 7.29 -5.97
N GLN A 205 0.56 6.84 -4.82
CA GLN A 205 1.32 6.18 -3.78
C GLN A 205 2.05 4.96 -4.33
N MET A 206 1.47 4.19 -5.25
CA MET A 206 2.15 3.03 -5.88
C MET A 206 3.38 3.42 -6.73
N PHE A 207 3.55 4.70 -7.09
CA PHE A 207 4.70 5.19 -7.87
C PHE A 207 5.68 6.05 -7.07
N LEU A 208 5.17 6.92 -6.18
CA LEU A 208 5.96 7.90 -5.41
C LEU A 208 5.60 7.82 -3.93
N THR A 209 5.80 6.65 -3.35
CA THR A 209 5.08 6.23 -2.15
C THR A 209 5.21 7.21 -0.96
N ASN A 210 6.41 7.60 -0.53
CA ASN A 210 6.63 8.64 0.50
C ASN A 210 5.90 9.97 0.26
N THR A 211 5.82 10.43 -0.99
CA THR A 211 5.37 11.78 -1.38
C THR A 211 3.87 11.96 -1.14
N PHE A 212 3.11 10.87 -1.09
CA PHE A 212 1.66 10.92 -0.92
C PHE A 212 1.20 10.48 0.48
N LEU A 213 2.02 9.68 1.18
CA LEU A 213 1.67 9.19 2.51
C LEU A 213 1.85 10.24 3.60
N ILE A 214 2.92 11.05 3.58
CA ILE A 214 3.11 12.10 4.59
C ILE A 214 2.00 13.16 4.50
N PRO A 215 1.63 13.70 3.32
CA PRO A 215 0.49 14.61 3.20
C PRO A 215 -0.81 13.98 3.67
N TYR A 216 -1.05 12.70 3.37
CA TYR A 216 -2.23 11.99 3.88
C TYR A 216 -2.28 12.03 5.42
N MET A 217 -1.15 11.69 6.06
CA MET A 217 -1.02 11.71 7.51
C MET A 217 -1.21 13.12 8.10
N ALA A 218 -0.81 14.17 7.38
CA ALA A 218 -1.01 15.55 7.81
C ALA A 218 -2.49 15.99 7.65
N ILE A 219 -3.12 15.65 6.53
CA ILE A 219 -4.51 16.03 6.21
C ILE A 219 -5.50 15.31 7.12
N ARG A 220 -5.27 14.03 7.44
CA ARG A 220 -6.15 13.28 8.37
C ARG A 220 -6.12 13.83 9.79
N LEU A 221 -5.21 14.76 10.13
CA LEU A 221 -5.20 15.48 11.40
C LEU A 221 -6.05 16.76 11.39
N ASN A 222 -6.65 17.15 10.27
CA ASN A 222 -7.59 18.27 10.22
C ASN A 222 -8.78 18.09 11.17
N GLU A 223 -9.42 19.19 11.55
CA GLU A 223 -10.68 19.16 12.28
C GLU A 223 -11.76 18.47 11.42
N ALA A 224 -12.68 17.77 12.07
CA ALA A 224 -13.80 17.19 11.36
C ALA A 224 -14.75 18.31 10.92
N ASP A 225 -15.22 18.26 9.68
CA ASP A 225 -16.26 19.18 9.22
C ASP A 225 -17.51 18.98 10.12
N GLY A 226 -18.14 20.09 10.54
CA GLY A 226 -19.24 20.08 11.52
C GLY A 226 -20.51 19.33 11.06
N GLU A 227 -20.62 19.04 9.76
CA GLU A 227 -21.63 18.15 9.18
C GLU A 227 -20.96 16.85 8.75
N TYR A 228 -20.90 15.86 9.66
CA TYR A 228 -20.38 14.54 9.32
C TYR A 228 -21.37 13.82 8.41
N THR A 229 -21.11 13.84 7.11
CA THR A 229 -21.72 12.92 6.14
C THR A 229 -20.67 11.91 5.71
N PRO A 230 -20.85 10.60 5.96
CA PRO A 230 -19.89 9.59 5.54
C PRO A 230 -19.67 9.70 4.03
N SER A 231 -18.41 9.84 3.61
CA SER A 231 -18.13 9.90 2.18
C SER A 231 -18.48 8.55 1.53
N LYS A 232 -19.11 8.60 0.35
CA LYS A 232 -19.44 7.39 -0.39
C LYS A 232 -18.14 6.70 -0.81
N THR A 233 -17.94 5.48 -0.34
CA THR A 233 -16.78 4.66 -0.73
C THR A 233 -16.78 4.44 -2.24
N SER A 234 -15.62 4.66 -2.89
CA SER A 234 -15.42 4.38 -4.31
C SER A 234 -15.60 2.87 -4.60
N GLN A 235 -15.78 2.52 -5.88
CA GLN A 235 -15.82 1.11 -6.29
C GLN A 235 -14.52 0.40 -5.96
N LEU A 236 -13.37 1.06 -6.20
CA LEU A 236 -12.06 0.53 -5.87
C LEU A 236 -11.90 0.34 -4.36
N GLY A 237 -12.31 1.33 -3.56
CA GLY A 237 -12.27 1.24 -2.10
C GLY A 237 -13.13 0.11 -1.55
N SER A 238 -14.32 -0.12 -2.13
CA SER A 238 -15.18 -1.24 -1.77
C SER A 238 -14.52 -2.59 -2.09
N VAL A 239 -13.90 -2.73 -3.27
CA VAL A 239 -13.16 -3.93 -3.66
C VAL A 239 -11.96 -4.17 -2.73
N MET A 240 -11.20 -3.14 -2.40
CA MET A 240 -10.02 -3.24 -1.54
C MET A 240 -10.39 -3.54 -0.08
N LYS A 241 -11.51 -3.00 0.42
CA LYS A 241 -12.05 -3.32 1.74
C LYS A 241 -12.54 -4.77 1.81
N ASN A 242 -13.39 -5.18 0.87
CA ASN A 242 -13.97 -6.54 0.86
C ASN A 242 -12.92 -7.60 0.51
N GLY A 243 -11.93 -7.24 -0.31
CA GLY A 243 -10.81 -8.08 -0.70
C GLY A 243 -9.58 -7.93 0.21
N ALA A 244 -9.70 -7.26 1.36
CA ALA A 244 -8.55 -6.98 2.22
C ALA A 244 -7.71 -8.23 2.55
N PRO A 245 -8.29 -9.40 2.89
CA PRO A 245 -7.49 -10.61 3.13
C PRO A 245 -6.65 -11.02 1.92
N VAL A 246 -7.22 -10.93 0.71
CA VAL A 246 -6.51 -11.26 -0.54
C VAL A 246 -5.40 -10.26 -0.81
N VAL A 247 -5.66 -8.96 -0.62
CA VAL A 247 -4.67 -7.89 -0.78
C VAL A 247 -3.50 -8.09 0.20
N GLY A 248 -3.80 -8.40 1.46
CA GLY A 248 -2.81 -8.70 2.49
C GLY A 248 -1.96 -9.93 2.16
N LEU A 249 -2.56 -11.01 1.67
CA LEU A 249 -1.84 -12.22 1.27
C LEU A 249 -0.95 -11.99 0.04
N ILE A 250 -1.47 -11.32 -1.00
CA ILE A 250 -0.70 -11.03 -2.21
C ILE A 250 0.47 -10.11 -1.89
N GLY A 251 0.23 -9.01 -1.16
CA GLY A 251 1.30 -8.07 -0.78
C GLY A 251 2.33 -8.72 0.15
N GLY A 252 1.89 -9.50 1.14
CA GLY A 252 2.78 -10.24 2.03
C GLY A 252 3.61 -11.29 1.31
N LEU A 253 3.01 -12.04 0.37
CA LEU A 253 3.71 -12.99 -0.47
C LEU A 253 4.71 -12.29 -1.40
N ALA A 254 4.34 -11.14 -1.98
CA ALA A 254 5.25 -10.34 -2.78
C ALA A 254 6.46 -9.88 -1.97
N CYS A 255 6.28 -9.39 -0.73
CA CYS A 255 7.38 -9.04 0.15
C CYS A 255 8.27 -10.26 0.49
N LEU A 256 7.67 -11.42 0.77
CA LEU A 256 8.42 -12.65 1.05
C LEU A 256 9.24 -13.12 -0.16
N ILE A 257 8.60 -13.20 -1.33
CA ILE A 257 9.26 -13.55 -2.60
C ILE A 257 10.38 -12.55 -2.90
N SER A 258 10.16 -11.26 -2.64
CA SER A 258 11.17 -10.23 -2.86
C SER A 258 12.42 -10.44 -2.02
N ILE A 259 12.28 -10.83 -0.75
CA ILE A 259 13.41 -11.16 0.12
C ILE A 259 14.12 -12.41 -0.41
N LEU A 260 13.38 -13.48 -0.73
CA LEU A 260 13.95 -14.70 -1.28
C LEU A 260 14.66 -14.45 -2.62
N TRP A 261 14.10 -13.59 -3.46
CA TRP A 261 14.67 -13.21 -4.75
C TRP A 261 15.94 -12.39 -4.60
N ALA A 262 15.98 -11.43 -3.67
CA ALA A 262 17.18 -10.67 -3.36
C ALA A 262 18.34 -11.60 -2.94
N LEU A 263 18.04 -12.61 -2.11
CA LEU A 263 19.04 -13.53 -1.56
C LEU A 263 19.47 -14.64 -2.52
N PHE A 264 18.51 -15.26 -3.22
CA PHE A 264 18.72 -16.50 -3.99
C PHE A 264 18.36 -16.38 -5.47
N GLY A 265 17.73 -15.29 -5.88
CA GLY A 265 17.32 -15.07 -7.27
C GLY A 265 18.54 -15.09 -8.19
N ARG A 266 18.41 -15.80 -9.32
CA ARG A 266 19.46 -15.96 -10.34
C ARG A 266 20.80 -16.42 -9.75
N GLY A 267 20.79 -17.43 -8.87
CA GLY A 267 22.02 -17.98 -8.27
C GLY A 267 22.95 -18.67 -9.28
N ASP A 268 22.46 -18.98 -10.46
CA ASP A 268 23.20 -19.44 -11.65
C ASP A 268 23.71 -18.29 -12.53
N GLY A 269 23.22 -17.07 -12.31
CA GLY A 269 23.71 -15.86 -12.96
C GLY A 269 24.95 -15.33 -12.25
N ASN A 270 25.83 -14.65 -13.01
CA ASN A 270 27.05 -14.01 -12.49
C ASN A 270 26.74 -12.73 -11.69
N TYR A 271 25.83 -12.82 -10.71
CA TYR A 271 25.36 -11.74 -9.81
C TYR A 271 25.98 -11.83 -8.41
N GLY A 272 26.95 -12.72 -8.25
CA GLY A 272 27.76 -12.82 -7.04
C GLY A 272 27.09 -13.51 -5.86
N ASP A 273 27.93 -13.85 -4.89
CA ASP A 273 27.56 -14.46 -3.61
C ASP A 273 26.90 -13.42 -2.68
N LEU A 274 26.35 -13.88 -1.54
CA LEU A 274 25.69 -12.99 -0.55
C LEU A 274 26.50 -11.74 -0.15
N PRO A 275 27.83 -11.81 0.07
CA PRO A 275 28.62 -10.62 0.39
C PRO A 275 28.69 -9.61 -0.77
N GLU A 276 28.82 -10.10 -2.00
CA GLU A 276 28.89 -9.25 -3.20
C GLU A 276 27.54 -8.58 -3.47
N ARG A 277 26.44 -9.32 -3.25
CA ARG A 277 25.08 -8.78 -3.30
C ARG A 277 24.84 -7.70 -2.25
N TRP A 278 25.37 -7.89 -1.04
CA TRP A 278 25.29 -6.88 0.02
C TRP A 278 26.09 -5.62 -0.34
N GLN A 279 27.30 -5.78 -0.88
CA GLN A 279 28.11 -4.65 -1.37
C GLN A 279 27.41 -3.92 -2.53
N PHE A 280 26.81 -4.66 -3.46
CA PHE A 280 25.99 -4.08 -4.52
C PHE A 280 24.84 -3.27 -3.95
N LEU A 281 24.10 -3.79 -2.96
CA LEU A 281 22.99 -3.06 -2.35
C LEU A 281 23.47 -1.75 -1.71
N LEU A 282 24.56 -1.78 -0.94
CA LEU A 282 25.10 -0.56 -0.33
C LEU A 282 25.53 0.47 -1.39
N SER A 283 26.17 0.01 -2.47
CA SER A 283 26.52 0.87 -3.60
C SER A 283 25.26 1.44 -4.26
N TYR A 284 24.27 0.60 -4.54
CA TYR A 284 23.01 0.96 -5.19
C TYR A 284 22.23 2.00 -4.39
N LEU A 285 22.12 1.82 -3.06
CA LEU A 285 21.49 2.79 -2.16
C LEU A 285 22.22 4.14 -2.10
N GLY A 286 23.55 4.14 -2.30
CA GLY A 286 24.40 5.32 -2.29
C GLY A 286 24.61 5.99 -3.65
N SER A 287 24.21 5.34 -4.75
CA SER A 287 24.37 5.85 -6.11
C SER A 287 23.04 6.21 -6.77
N GLU A 288 21.96 5.50 -6.46
CA GLU A 288 20.67 5.65 -7.13
C GLU A 288 19.63 6.35 -6.25
N ARG A 289 19.04 7.42 -6.79
CA ARG A 289 18.03 8.22 -6.07
C ARG A 289 16.76 7.45 -5.76
N LEU A 290 16.34 6.59 -6.69
CA LEU A 290 15.19 5.70 -6.51
C LEU A 290 15.42 4.75 -5.33
N ALA A 291 16.59 4.12 -5.28
CA ALA A 291 16.97 3.19 -4.21
C ALA A 291 17.06 3.91 -2.86
N TYR A 292 17.62 5.12 -2.86
CA TYR A 292 17.67 5.98 -1.68
C TYR A 292 16.26 6.36 -1.19
N ALA A 293 15.32 6.66 -2.08
CA ALA A 293 13.92 6.93 -1.74
C ALA A 293 13.24 5.73 -1.07
N PHE A 294 13.55 4.51 -1.49
CA PHE A 294 13.03 3.29 -0.86
C PHE A 294 13.46 3.11 0.59
N ILE A 295 14.64 3.61 0.99
CA ILE A 295 15.05 3.62 2.41
C ILE A 295 14.07 4.47 3.23
N TRP A 296 13.75 5.66 2.71
CA TRP A 296 12.80 6.56 3.36
C TRP A 296 11.40 5.97 3.38
N ASP A 297 10.97 5.29 2.31
CA ASP A 297 9.70 4.55 2.29
C ASP A 297 9.63 3.52 3.41
N ILE A 298 10.65 2.68 3.55
CA ILE A 298 10.72 1.67 4.61
C ILE A 298 10.65 2.34 5.99
N PHE A 299 11.43 3.40 6.22
CA PHE A 299 11.43 4.12 7.50
C PHE A 299 10.07 4.72 7.83
N LEU A 300 9.45 5.39 6.87
CA LEU A 300 8.12 5.99 7.03
C LEU A 300 7.06 4.91 7.25
N TYR A 301 7.16 3.77 6.57
CA TYR A 301 6.21 2.66 6.74
C TYR A 301 6.31 2.04 8.12
N ILE A 302 7.51 1.88 8.67
CA ILE A 302 7.72 1.42 10.04
C ILE A 302 7.03 2.33 11.06
N ILE A 303 6.94 3.63 10.78
CA ILE A 303 6.30 4.62 11.66
C ILE A 303 4.79 4.68 11.41
N PHE A 304 4.36 4.82 10.16
CA PHE A 304 2.97 5.06 9.80
C PHE A 304 2.10 3.81 9.87
N GLN A 305 2.66 2.62 9.62
CA GLN A 305 1.93 1.36 9.77
C GLN A 305 1.33 1.21 11.18
N PRO A 306 2.12 1.20 12.29
CA PRO A 306 1.56 1.03 13.63
C PRO A 306 0.63 2.17 14.03
N TRP A 307 0.89 3.40 13.57
CA TRP A 307 0.02 4.55 13.82
C TRP A 307 -1.35 4.36 13.17
N LEU A 308 -1.39 4.10 11.85
CA LEU A 308 -2.63 3.93 11.11
C LEU A 308 -3.42 2.71 11.58
N ILE A 309 -2.77 1.58 11.84
CA ILE A 309 -3.43 0.39 12.38
C ILE A 309 -4.00 0.70 13.77
N GLY A 310 -3.23 1.40 14.62
CA GLY A 310 -3.65 1.76 15.97
C GLY A 310 -4.92 2.61 16.03
N ASP A 311 -5.03 3.60 15.14
CA ASP A 311 -6.22 4.44 15.03
C ASP A 311 -7.45 3.68 14.50
N ASN A 312 -7.25 2.52 13.86
CA ASN A 312 -8.27 1.75 13.15
C ASN A 312 -8.52 0.36 13.72
N LEU A 313 -8.10 0.10 14.97
CA LEU A 313 -8.33 -1.17 15.67
C LEU A 313 -9.81 -1.51 15.85
N GLN A 314 -10.69 -0.51 15.84
CA GLN A 314 -12.15 -0.71 15.90
C GLN A 314 -12.70 -1.48 14.69
N ASN A 315 -12.02 -1.44 13.54
CA ASN A 315 -12.44 -2.15 12.33
C ASN A 315 -12.01 -3.62 12.32
N ILE A 316 -11.33 -4.08 13.37
CA ILE A 316 -10.82 -5.45 13.48
C ILE A 316 -11.82 -6.31 14.25
N GLN A 317 -11.90 -7.58 13.88
CA GLN A 317 -12.66 -8.60 14.61
C GLN A 317 -12.34 -8.56 16.11
N LYS A 318 -13.39 -8.49 16.95
CA LYS A 318 -13.28 -8.22 18.40
C LYS A 318 -12.34 -9.18 19.14
N ASP A 319 -12.28 -10.44 18.73
CA ASP A 319 -11.41 -11.47 19.31
C ASP A 319 -9.94 -11.37 18.85
N LYS A 320 -9.65 -10.64 17.77
CA LYS A 320 -8.32 -10.49 17.18
C LYS A 320 -7.65 -9.14 17.47
N VAL A 321 -8.38 -8.16 18.03
CA VAL A 321 -7.87 -6.80 18.30
C VAL A 321 -6.56 -6.82 19.09
N ALA A 322 -6.45 -7.63 20.13
CA ALA A 322 -5.25 -7.70 20.97
C ALA A 322 -4.02 -8.17 20.17
N VAL A 323 -4.21 -9.17 19.29
CA VAL A 323 -3.15 -9.72 18.45
C VAL A 323 -2.71 -8.69 17.42
N VAL A 324 -3.65 -8.05 16.72
CA VAL A 324 -3.34 -7.01 15.72
C VAL A 324 -2.66 -5.81 16.37
N ASN A 325 -3.08 -5.42 17.57
CA ASN A 325 -2.46 -4.31 18.31
C ASN A 325 -0.99 -4.59 18.70
N TYR A 326 -0.63 -5.85 18.94
CA TYR A 326 0.77 -6.24 19.16
C TYR A 326 1.54 -6.30 17.83
N LEU A 327 0.97 -6.94 16.81
CA LEU A 327 1.62 -7.14 15.51
C LEU A 327 1.77 -5.86 14.69
N ARG A 328 1.01 -4.79 14.98
CA ARG A 328 1.07 -3.52 14.23
C ARG A 328 2.47 -2.92 14.12
N PHE A 329 3.35 -3.20 15.08
CA PHE A 329 4.73 -2.72 15.12
C PHE A 329 5.71 -3.59 14.33
N VAL A 330 5.30 -4.79 13.90
CA VAL A 330 6.14 -5.68 13.12
C VAL A 330 6.02 -5.29 11.63
N PRO A 331 7.11 -4.84 10.98
CA PRO A 331 7.14 -4.49 9.55
C PRO A 331 6.45 -5.53 8.68
N VAL A 332 5.57 -5.10 7.76
CA VAL A 332 4.79 -5.95 6.83
C VAL A 332 3.76 -6.85 7.54
N VAL A 333 4.16 -7.61 8.55
CA VAL A 333 3.31 -8.55 9.31
C VAL A 333 2.13 -7.86 9.96
N GLY A 334 2.31 -6.64 10.48
CA GLY A 334 1.22 -5.85 11.04
C GLY A 334 0.11 -5.55 10.03
N LEU A 335 0.47 -5.22 8.79
CA LEU A 335 -0.50 -4.99 7.71
C LEU A 335 -1.17 -6.28 7.25
N ILE A 336 -0.42 -7.38 7.15
CA ILE A 336 -0.99 -8.70 6.84
C ILE A 336 -2.04 -9.05 7.88
N ALA A 337 -1.70 -8.93 9.17
CA ALA A 337 -2.62 -9.21 10.27
C ALA A 337 -3.84 -8.29 10.25
N TYR A 338 -3.66 -6.99 9.99
CA TYR A 338 -4.75 -6.04 9.83
C TYR A 338 -5.70 -6.45 8.70
N CYS A 339 -5.15 -6.74 7.52
CA CYS A 339 -5.90 -7.11 6.32
C CYS A 339 -6.67 -8.42 6.48
N LEU A 340 -6.08 -9.42 7.15
CA LEU A 340 -6.71 -10.72 7.40
C LEU A 340 -7.83 -10.65 8.46
N CYS A 341 -7.68 -9.77 9.46
CA CYS A 341 -8.62 -9.66 10.59
C CYS A 341 -9.61 -8.51 10.43
N LEU A 342 -9.63 -7.84 9.28
CA LEU A 342 -10.53 -6.73 8.99
C LEU A 342 -11.99 -7.23 8.99
N ASP A 343 -12.84 -6.53 9.72
CA ASP A 343 -14.28 -6.77 9.75
C ASP A 343 -14.94 -5.97 8.62
N ALA A 344 -15.37 -6.67 7.57
CA ALA A 344 -15.99 -6.05 6.39
C ALA A 344 -17.37 -5.44 6.69
N ASP A 345 -18.03 -5.86 7.77
CA ASP A 345 -19.42 -5.52 8.10
C ASP A 345 -19.57 -4.29 9.02
N TYR A 346 -18.48 -3.64 9.46
CA TYR A 346 -18.51 -2.55 10.45
C TYR A 346 -19.22 -1.24 9.99
N GLU A 347 -19.81 -1.19 8.79
CA GLU A 347 -20.55 -0.03 8.25
C GLU A 347 -22.07 -0.27 8.13
N LYS A 348 -22.64 -1.30 8.78
CA LYS A 348 -24.10 -1.50 8.84
C LYS A 348 -24.74 -0.91 10.10
#